data_AF-X8E963-F1
#
_entry.id   AF-X8E963-F1
#
_cell.length_a   1.000
_cell.length_b   1.000
_cell.length_c   1.000
_cell.angle_alpha   90.00
_cell.angle_beta   90.00
_cell.angle_gamma   90.00
#
_symmetry.space_group_name_H-M   'P 1'
#
loop_
_entity.id
_entity.type
_entity.pdbx_description
1 polymer ?
#
loop_
_entity_poly.entity_id
_entity_poly.type
_entity_poly.pdbx_seq_one_letter_code
_entity_poly.pdbx_strand_id
1 'polypeptide(L)'
;MHRPGPAAAAGIRVGDVVVKVGDTDVRTFDEMAAAVRKQHGTVPFVIERDGKTLTLPVTVVPTQRWAGNSDTPSSVGMIGVAPKAYPPTRYNVISAVPATFTFTGDLSVELGKALAAIPTKVGALVHAIGGGQRDPETPISVVGASIIGGDTVNHGLWVAFWFFLAQLNFVLGAINLVPLLPFDGGHIAIAVYEKIRNMIRSARGMVAAAPVNYLKLMPATYVVLVLVVGYMLLTVTADLVNPIRLFQ
;
A
#
# COMPACT_ATOMS: atom_id res chain seq x y z
N MET A 1 -15.55 26.87 20.66
CA MET A 1 -16.34 27.46 19.56
C MET A 1 -15.98 26.76 18.26
N HIS A 2 -16.76 25.77 17.82
CA HIS A 2 -16.57 25.11 16.53
C HIS A 2 -17.24 25.98 15.45
N ARG A 3 -16.46 26.78 14.72
CA ARG A 3 -16.99 27.45 13.54
C ARG A 3 -17.33 26.37 12.51
N PRO A 4 -18.55 26.33 11.94
CA PRO A 4 -18.87 25.39 10.88
C PRO A 4 -17.88 25.57 9.72
N GLY A 5 -17.33 24.47 9.23
CA GLY A 5 -16.42 24.49 8.08
C GLY A 5 -17.10 25.08 6.84
N PRO A 6 -16.34 25.53 5.82
CA PRO A 6 -16.91 26.27 4.70
C PRO A 6 -18.03 25.54 3.93
N ALA A 7 -17.94 24.21 3.81
CA ALA A 7 -19.01 23.39 3.23
C ALA A 7 -20.28 23.37 4.10
N ALA A 8 -20.12 23.26 5.43
CA ALA A 8 -21.25 23.30 6.36
C ALA A 8 -21.91 24.68 6.37
N ALA A 9 -21.12 25.76 6.27
CA ALA A 9 -21.61 27.13 6.13
C ALA A 9 -22.39 27.35 4.82
N ALA A 10 -21.98 26.67 3.74
CA ALA A 10 -22.68 26.66 2.45
C ALA A 10 -23.93 25.75 2.41
N GLY A 11 -24.21 25.03 3.50
CA GLY A 11 -25.39 24.18 3.61
C GLY A 11 -25.24 22.77 3.04
N ILE A 12 -24.00 22.31 2.77
CA ILE A 12 -23.70 20.90 2.47
C ILE A 12 -23.94 20.06 3.73
N ARG A 13 -24.59 18.91 3.56
CA ARG A 13 -24.99 17.99 4.63
C ARG A 13 -24.39 16.61 4.41
N VAL A 14 -24.31 15.85 5.51
CA VAL A 14 -23.92 14.44 5.44
C VAL A 14 -24.94 13.68 4.59
N GLY A 15 -24.46 12.99 3.55
CA GLY A 15 -25.30 12.24 2.62
C GLY A 15 -25.44 12.87 1.23
N ASP A 16 -25.02 14.13 1.05
CA ASP A 16 -24.99 14.75 -0.27
C ASP A 16 -23.94 14.09 -1.17
N VAL A 17 -24.26 13.97 -2.47
CA VAL A 17 -23.31 13.52 -3.49
C VAL A 17 -22.88 14.71 -4.32
N VAL A 18 -21.61 15.09 -4.27
CA VAL A 18 -21.07 16.17 -5.12
C VAL A 18 -20.84 15.61 -6.51
N VAL A 19 -21.48 16.21 -7.52
CA VAL A 19 -21.37 15.78 -8.94
C VAL A 19 -20.56 16.77 -9.77
N LYS A 20 -20.42 18.03 -9.32
CA LYS A 20 -19.62 19.05 -10.01
C LYS A 20 -19.02 20.07 -9.05
N VAL A 21 -17.78 20.48 -9.31
CA VAL A 21 -17.06 21.53 -8.58
C VAL A 21 -16.61 22.60 -9.58
N GLY A 22 -17.24 23.78 -9.53
CA GLY A 22 -17.04 24.81 -10.55
C GLY A 22 -17.50 24.28 -11.91
N ASP A 23 -16.56 24.24 -12.87
CA ASP A 23 -16.79 23.70 -14.21
C ASP A 23 -16.41 22.22 -14.35
N THR A 24 -15.84 21.61 -13.30
CA THR A 24 -15.31 20.24 -13.34
C THR A 24 -16.33 19.23 -12.83
N ASP A 25 -16.75 18.29 -13.68
CA ASP A 25 -17.56 17.14 -13.26
C ASP A 25 -16.71 16.15 -12.46
N VAL A 26 -17.27 15.62 -11.38
CA VAL A 26 -16.56 14.73 -10.44
C VAL A 26 -17.42 13.52 -10.11
N ARG A 27 -16.80 12.35 -10.08
CA ARG A 27 -17.47 11.05 -9.82
C ARG A 27 -16.98 10.37 -8.56
N THR A 28 -15.78 10.72 -8.11
CA THR A 28 -15.16 10.14 -6.92
C THR A 28 -14.78 11.22 -5.91
N PHE A 29 -14.60 10.82 -4.65
CA PHE A 29 -14.15 11.74 -3.60
C PHE A 29 -12.76 12.32 -3.91
N ASP A 30 -11.87 11.51 -4.50
CA ASP A 30 -10.51 11.95 -4.86
C ASP A 30 -10.52 12.96 -6.01
N GLU A 31 -11.36 12.77 -7.02
CA GLU A 31 -11.58 13.74 -8.10
C GLU A 31 -12.13 15.06 -7.57
N MET A 32 -13.15 14.98 -6.69
CA MET A 32 -13.70 16.15 -6.01
C MET A 32 -12.61 16.88 -5.21
N ALA A 33 -11.86 16.16 -4.37
CA ALA A 33 -10.80 16.75 -3.56
C ALA A 33 -9.71 17.39 -4.43
N ALA A 34 -9.34 16.78 -5.56
CA ALA A 34 -8.39 17.34 -6.51
C ALA A 34 -8.93 18.61 -7.20
N ALA A 35 -10.21 18.64 -7.56
CA ALA A 35 -10.86 19.81 -8.14
C ALA A 35 -10.91 20.97 -7.13
N VAL A 36 -11.31 20.72 -5.88
CA VAL A 36 -11.38 21.74 -4.83
C VAL A 36 -10.02 22.36 -4.52
N ARG A 37 -8.93 21.57 -4.54
CA ARG A 37 -7.58 22.08 -4.24
C ARG A 37 -7.12 23.17 -5.20
N LYS A 38 -7.59 23.14 -6.44
CA LYS A 38 -7.25 24.10 -7.50
C LYS A 38 -8.10 25.37 -7.47
N GLN A 39 -9.12 25.41 -6.61
CA GLN A 39 -10.12 26.46 -6.56
C GLN A 39 -9.86 27.40 -5.38
N HIS A 40 -10.26 28.66 -5.52
CA HIS A 40 -10.16 29.68 -4.49
C HIS A 40 -11.39 30.60 -4.53
N GLY A 41 -11.79 31.11 -3.36
CA GLY A 41 -12.95 31.99 -3.26
C GLY A 41 -14.27 31.22 -3.37
N THR A 42 -15.35 31.91 -3.76
CA THR A 42 -16.68 31.29 -3.84
C THR A 42 -16.85 30.55 -5.16
N VAL A 43 -17.03 29.24 -5.08
CA VAL A 43 -17.17 28.34 -6.24
C VAL A 43 -18.53 27.64 -6.20
N PRO A 44 -19.24 27.50 -7.33
CA PRO A 44 -20.49 26.76 -7.38
C PRO A 44 -20.24 25.25 -7.28
N PHE A 45 -20.90 24.59 -6.34
CA PHE A 45 -20.90 23.14 -6.21
C PHE A 45 -22.27 22.63 -6.62
N VAL A 46 -22.28 21.65 -7.52
CA VAL A 46 -23.51 20.94 -7.87
C VAL A 46 -23.54 19.65 -7.05
N ILE A 47 -24.57 19.53 -6.21
CA ILE A 47 -24.79 18.35 -5.37
C ILE A 47 -26.11 17.69 -5.73
N GLU A 48 -26.20 16.40 -5.48
CA GLU A 48 -27.43 15.63 -5.49
C GLU A 48 -27.84 15.34 -4.05
N ARG A 49 -29.04 15.77 -3.69
CA ARG A 49 -29.67 15.53 -2.38
C ARG A 49 -31.08 15.04 -2.62
N ASP A 50 -31.40 13.86 -2.09
CA ASP A 50 -32.72 13.23 -2.21
C ASP A 50 -33.21 13.15 -3.68
N GLY A 51 -32.29 12.84 -4.61
CA GLY A 51 -32.57 12.73 -6.05
C GLY A 51 -32.78 14.07 -6.77
N LYS A 52 -32.52 15.20 -6.11
CA LYS A 52 -32.59 16.54 -6.70
C LYS A 52 -31.20 17.16 -6.80
N THR A 53 -30.95 17.80 -7.94
CA THR A 53 -29.72 18.56 -8.17
C THR A 53 -29.86 19.96 -7.58
N LEU A 54 -28.93 20.35 -6.70
CA LEU A 54 -28.86 21.66 -6.06
C LEU A 54 -27.49 22.28 -6.35
N THR A 55 -27.48 23.57 -6.69
CA THR A 55 -26.23 24.33 -6.84
C THR A 55 -26.03 25.23 -5.64
N LEU A 56 -24.93 25.03 -4.90
CA LEU A 56 -24.59 25.78 -3.69
C LEU A 56 -23.29 26.58 -3.90
N PRO A 57 -23.27 27.89 -3.57
CA PRO A 57 -22.03 28.65 -3.55
C PRO A 57 -21.22 28.27 -2.30
N VAL A 58 -20.07 27.63 -2.49
CA VAL A 58 -19.19 27.22 -1.40
C VAL A 58 -17.93 28.09 -1.40
N THR A 59 -17.63 28.72 -0.27
CA THR A 59 -16.38 29.47 -0.11
C THR A 59 -15.22 28.52 0.12
N VAL A 60 -14.37 28.36 -0.88
CA VAL A 60 -13.12 27.59 -0.78
C VAL A 60 -12.08 28.45 -0.11
N VAL A 61 -11.70 28.08 1.11
CA VAL A 61 -10.66 28.80 1.87
C VAL A 61 -9.29 28.21 1.56
N PRO A 62 -8.27 29.04 1.33
CA PRO A 62 -6.91 28.55 1.20
C PRO A 62 -6.44 27.99 2.55
N THR A 63 -5.92 26.78 2.53
CA THR A 63 -5.20 26.18 3.65
C THR A 63 -3.79 25.84 3.20
N GLN A 64 -2.83 25.97 4.10
CA GLN A 64 -1.47 25.58 3.81
C GLN A 64 -1.34 24.07 3.94
N ARG A 65 -0.93 23.43 2.86
CA ARG A 65 -0.67 22.00 2.82
C ARG A 65 0.74 21.76 2.33
N TRP A 66 1.51 21.06 3.15
CA TRP A 66 2.75 20.42 2.73
C TRP A 66 2.39 19.30 1.77
N ALA A 67 2.78 19.45 0.50
CA ALA A 67 2.54 18.48 -0.55
C ALA A 67 3.88 17.81 -0.91
N GLY A 68 4.19 16.68 -0.27
CA GLY A 68 5.45 15.96 -0.49
C GLY A 68 6.69 16.73 -0.01
N ASN A 69 7.86 16.42 -0.61
CA ASN A 69 9.21 16.95 -0.32
C ASN A 69 9.42 18.45 -0.62
N SER A 70 8.36 19.26 -0.63
CA SER A 70 8.46 20.70 -0.84
C SER A 70 8.71 21.43 0.48
N ASP A 71 9.85 22.10 0.59
CA ASP A 71 10.26 22.95 1.72
C ASP A 71 9.39 24.23 1.87
N THR A 72 8.47 24.45 0.91
CA THR A 72 7.50 25.55 0.94
C THR A 72 6.07 25.01 0.95
N PRO A 73 5.21 25.46 1.88
CA PRO A 73 3.82 25.03 1.92
C PRO A 73 3.06 25.54 0.69
N SER A 74 2.39 24.63 -0.01
CA SER A 74 1.49 24.99 -1.10
C SER A 74 0.13 25.42 -0.56
N SER A 75 -0.37 26.57 -1.03
CA SER A 75 -1.73 27.02 -0.71
C SER A 75 -2.72 26.22 -1.54
N VAL A 76 -3.56 25.42 -0.90
CA VAL A 76 -4.59 24.62 -1.56
C VAL A 76 -5.98 24.97 -1.04
N GLY A 77 -6.98 24.89 -1.91
CA GLY A 77 -8.37 25.08 -1.51
C GLY A 77 -8.88 23.98 -0.58
N MET A 78 -9.63 24.36 0.45
CA MET A 78 -10.30 23.45 1.38
C MET A 78 -11.72 23.91 1.67
N ILE A 79 -12.62 22.94 1.84
CA ILE A 79 -14.04 23.17 2.21
C ILE A 79 -14.47 22.44 3.49
N GLY A 80 -13.60 21.63 4.11
CA GLY A 80 -13.88 20.99 5.40
C GLY A 80 -14.86 19.81 5.34
N VAL A 81 -14.82 19.01 4.27
CA VAL A 81 -15.58 17.74 4.15
C VAL A 81 -14.64 16.55 4.25
N ALA A 82 -15.15 15.43 4.78
CA ALA A 82 -14.44 14.15 4.85
C ALA A 82 -15.28 13.06 4.16
N PRO A 83 -14.64 12.03 3.58
CA PRO A 83 -15.39 10.92 3.00
C PRO A 83 -16.17 10.21 4.10
N LYS A 84 -17.34 9.66 3.75
CA LYS A 84 -18.12 8.83 4.67
C LYS A 84 -17.26 7.62 5.05
N ALA A 85 -16.81 7.56 6.29
CA ALA A 85 -16.12 6.39 6.81
C ALA A 85 -17.10 5.21 6.79
N TYR A 86 -16.87 4.24 5.91
CA TYR A 86 -17.56 2.96 6.01
C TYR A 86 -17.11 2.33 7.34
N PRO A 87 -18.04 2.00 8.26
CA PRO A 87 -17.66 1.26 9.47
C PRO A 87 -16.99 -0.06 9.06
N PRO A 88 -16.03 -0.58 9.85
CA PRO A 88 -15.38 -1.85 9.55
C PRO A 88 -16.46 -2.91 9.33
N THR A 89 -16.42 -3.54 8.16
CA THR A 89 -17.39 -4.56 7.74
C THR A 89 -17.46 -5.63 8.82
N ARG A 90 -18.59 -5.70 9.52
CA ARG A 90 -18.83 -6.74 10.53
C ARG A 90 -19.21 -8.02 9.80
N TYR A 91 -18.24 -8.89 9.60
CA TYR A 91 -18.51 -10.26 9.15
C TYR A 91 -19.13 -11.04 10.32
N ASN A 92 -20.27 -11.68 10.07
CA ASN A 92 -20.80 -12.71 10.95
C ASN A 92 -20.02 -14.01 10.74
N VAL A 93 -19.90 -14.90 11.74
CA VAL A 93 -19.03 -16.09 11.73
C VAL A 93 -19.26 -16.98 10.49
N ILE A 94 -20.51 -17.07 10.03
CA ILE A 94 -20.91 -17.86 8.85
C ILE A 94 -20.48 -17.19 7.53
N SER A 95 -20.56 -15.85 7.45
CA SER A 95 -20.09 -15.08 6.29
C SER A 95 -18.56 -14.90 6.27
N ALA A 96 -17.90 -15.10 7.41
CA ALA A 96 -16.46 -14.94 7.54
C ALA A 96 -15.69 -16.04 6.80
N VAL A 97 -16.19 -17.28 6.78
CA VAL A 97 -15.47 -18.40 6.13
C VAL A 97 -15.33 -18.17 4.61
N PRO A 98 -16.39 -17.90 3.83
CA PRO A 98 -16.24 -17.55 2.42
C PRO A 98 -15.44 -16.27 2.21
N ALA A 99 -15.65 -15.26 3.06
CA ALA A 99 -14.93 -13.99 2.97
C ALA A 99 -13.43 -14.14 3.22
N THR A 100 -13.00 -15.08 4.08
CA THR A 100 -11.59 -15.39 4.28
C THR A 100 -10.98 -15.97 3.01
N PHE A 101 -11.66 -16.89 2.32
CA PHE A 101 -11.15 -17.42 1.05
C PHE A 101 -11.03 -16.36 -0.03
N THR A 102 -12.01 -15.47 -0.18
CA THR A 102 -11.93 -14.37 -1.15
C THR A 102 -10.81 -13.40 -0.77
N PHE A 103 -10.73 -12.99 0.50
CA PHE A 103 -9.71 -12.09 0.99
C PHE A 103 -8.29 -12.67 0.86
N THR A 104 -8.09 -13.94 1.21
CA THR A 104 -6.81 -14.64 1.01
C THR A 104 -6.49 -14.78 -0.47
N GLY A 105 -7.49 -15.00 -1.32
CA GLY A 105 -7.33 -15.02 -2.78
C GLY A 105 -6.86 -13.67 -3.32
N ASP A 106 -7.52 -12.58 -2.91
CA ASP A 106 -7.18 -11.22 -3.31
C ASP A 106 -5.76 -10.84 -2.87
N LEU A 107 -5.40 -11.14 -1.62
CA LEU A 107 -4.04 -10.96 -1.10
C LEU A 107 -3.01 -11.76 -1.89
N SER A 108 -3.34 -12.99 -2.29
CA SER A 108 -2.44 -13.82 -3.09
C SER A 108 -2.20 -13.23 -4.48
N VAL A 109 -3.25 -12.69 -5.10
CA VAL A 109 -3.16 -12.01 -6.41
C VAL A 109 -2.34 -10.73 -6.29
N GLU A 110 -2.57 -9.94 -5.24
CA GLU A 110 -1.84 -8.70 -4.99
C GLU A 110 -0.36 -8.96 -4.69
N LEU A 111 -0.06 -9.98 -3.89
CA LEU A 111 1.31 -10.43 -3.67
C LEU A 111 1.97 -10.89 -4.98
N GLY A 112 1.25 -11.64 -5.81
CA GLY A 112 1.74 -12.05 -7.13
C GLY A 112 2.06 -10.85 -8.04
N LYS A 113 1.19 -9.84 -8.07
CA LYS A 113 1.43 -8.59 -8.81
C LYS A 113 2.64 -7.83 -8.27
N ALA A 114 2.78 -7.72 -6.95
CA ALA A 114 3.91 -7.05 -6.31
C ALA A 114 5.23 -7.75 -6.66
N LEU A 115 5.28 -9.09 -6.61
CA LEU A 115 6.44 -9.88 -7.00
C LEU A 115 6.77 -9.70 -8.50
N ALA A 116 5.76 -9.69 -9.37
CA ALA A 116 5.95 -9.47 -10.81
C ALA A 116 6.45 -8.05 -11.14
N ALA A 117 6.20 -7.06 -10.27
CA ALA A 117 6.68 -5.69 -10.44
C ALA A 117 8.14 -5.50 -9.95
N ILE A 118 8.73 -6.45 -9.23
CA ILE A 118 10.11 -6.35 -8.71
C ILE A 118 11.12 -5.98 -9.81
N PRO A 119 11.15 -6.63 -11.00
CA PRO A 119 12.12 -6.29 -12.05
C PRO A 119 12.03 -4.84 -12.51
N THR A 120 10.81 -4.27 -12.58
CA THR A 120 10.62 -2.87 -12.97
C THR A 120 11.13 -1.89 -11.90
N LYS A 121 11.06 -2.28 -10.62
CA LYS A 121 11.56 -1.45 -9.50
C LYS A 121 13.10 -1.50 -9.36
N VAL A 122 13.78 -2.49 -9.94
CA VAL A 122 15.26 -2.54 -10.01
C VAL A 122 15.82 -1.34 -10.80
N GLY A 123 15.21 -0.99 -11.93
CA GLY A 123 15.65 0.16 -12.73
C GLY A 123 15.52 1.48 -11.97
N ALA A 124 14.44 1.64 -11.19
CA ALA A 124 14.23 2.81 -10.33
C ALA A 124 15.28 2.90 -9.22
N LEU A 125 15.68 1.78 -8.61
CA LEU A 125 16.76 1.71 -7.63
C LEU A 125 18.11 2.14 -8.23
N VAL A 126 18.46 1.63 -9.41
CA VAL A 126 19.71 2.00 -10.10
C VAL A 126 19.72 3.49 -10.45
N HIS A 127 18.59 4.04 -10.90
CA HIS A 127 18.46 5.46 -11.20
C HIS A 127 18.57 6.34 -9.93
N ALA A 128 17.99 5.91 -8.81
CA ALA A 128 18.08 6.60 -7.53
C ALA A 128 19.51 6.61 -6.96
N ILE A 129 20.30 5.54 -7.18
CA ILE A 129 21.73 5.51 -6.85
C ILE A 129 22.53 6.50 -7.70
N GLY A 130 22.14 6.67 -8.98
CA GLY A 130 22.77 7.60 -9.93
C GLY A 130 22.43 9.09 -9.74
N GLY A 131 21.70 9.45 -8.67
CA GLY A 131 21.33 10.84 -8.37
C GLY A 131 19.88 11.24 -8.69
N GLY A 132 19.02 10.28 -9.08
CA GLY A 132 17.58 10.51 -9.24
C GLY A 132 16.82 10.64 -7.91
N GLN A 133 15.59 11.16 -7.95
CA GLN A 133 14.71 11.21 -6.77
C GLN A 133 14.39 9.79 -6.27
N ARG A 134 14.42 9.60 -4.94
CA ARG A 134 14.13 8.31 -4.30
C ARG A 134 12.61 8.13 -4.19
N ASP A 135 12.08 7.20 -4.99
CA ASP A 135 10.66 6.84 -4.95
C ASP A 135 10.30 6.19 -3.58
N PRO A 136 9.32 6.72 -2.82
CA PRO A 136 8.89 6.16 -1.54
C PRO A 136 8.39 4.71 -1.61
N GLU A 137 7.97 4.23 -2.78
CA GLU A 137 7.54 2.85 -3.00
C GLU A 137 8.68 1.89 -3.32
N THR A 138 9.93 2.38 -3.37
CA THR A 138 11.06 1.50 -3.62
C THR A 138 11.43 0.69 -2.38
N PRO A 139 11.85 -0.58 -2.54
CA PRO A 139 12.21 -1.40 -1.40
C PRO A 139 13.35 -0.81 -0.59
N ILE A 140 13.20 -0.93 0.73
CA ILE A 140 14.16 -0.50 1.75
C ILE A 140 15.01 -1.67 2.21
N SER A 141 16.30 -1.42 2.42
CA SER A 141 17.22 -2.36 3.06
C SER A 141 17.12 -2.29 4.58
N VAL A 142 17.84 -3.19 5.25
CA VAL A 142 18.02 -3.18 6.72
C VAL A 142 18.62 -1.85 7.19
N VAL A 143 19.48 -1.22 6.38
CA VAL A 143 20.09 0.08 6.70
C VAL A 143 19.04 1.19 6.62
N GLY A 144 18.26 1.26 5.53
CA GLY A 144 17.18 2.24 5.39
C GLY A 144 16.11 2.08 6.46
N ALA A 145 15.74 0.84 6.81
CA ALA A 145 14.82 0.57 7.92
C ALA A 145 15.36 1.04 9.27
N SER A 146 16.67 0.93 9.51
CA SER A 146 17.32 1.41 10.73
C SER A 146 17.29 2.95 10.81
N ILE A 147 17.52 3.63 9.69
CA ILE A 147 17.44 5.10 9.58
C ILE A 147 16.01 5.57 9.87
N ILE A 148 15.01 5.00 9.18
CA ILE A 148 13.59 5.33 9.36
C ILE A 148 13.15 5.07 10.81
N GLY A 149 13.52 3.92 11.38
CA GLY A 149 13.23 3.60 12.76
C GLY A 149 13.84 4.61 13.74
N GLY A 150 15.12 4.96 13.53
CA GLY A 150 15.83 5.97 14.33
C GLY A 150 15.19 7.35 14.25
N ASP A 151 14.87 7.82 13.05
CA ASP A 151 14.19 9.09 12.82
C ASP A 151 12.85 9.16 13.56
N THR A 152 12.08 8.07 13.51
CA THR A 152 10.77 7.99 14.17
C THR A 152 10.89 8.05 15.69
N VAL A 153 11.90 7.40 16.27
CA VAL A 153 12.19 7.47 17.73
C VAL A 153 12.71 8.85 18.14
N ASN A 154 13.64 9.42 17.36
CA ASN A 154 14.24 10.74 17.64
C ASN A 154 13.19 11.87 17.65
N HIS A 155 12.15 11.75 16.83
CA HIS A 155 11.03 12.70 16.79
C HIS A 155 9.88 12.36 17.76
N GLY A 156 10.06 11.36 18.64
CA GLY A 156 9.07 10.97 19.65
C GLY A 156 7.84 10.25 19.10
N LEU A 157 7.87 9.79 17.84
CA LEU A 157 6.74 9.18 17.14
C LEU A 157 6.64 7.66 17.41
N TRP A 158 6.65 7.27 18.68
CA TRP A 158 6.67 5.86 19.10
C TRP A 158 5.58 4.98 18.46
N VAL A 159 4.38 5.52 18.25
CA VAL A 159 3.28 4.79 17.60
C VAL A 159 3.65 4.44 16.16
N ALA A 160 4.21 5.39 15.40
CA ALA A 160 4.66 5.14 14.03
C ALA A 160 5.82 4.15 14.00
N PHE A 161 6.71 4.17 14.99
CA PHE A 161 7.80 3.19 15.11
C PHE A 161 7.25 1.76 15.26
N TRP A 162 6.27 1.57 16.15
CA TRP A 162 5.64 0.25 16.34
C TRP A 162 4.89 -0.23 15.09
N PHE A 163 4.17 0.66 14.40
CA PHE A 163 3.52 0.32 13.13
C PHE A 163 4.52 -0.03 12.04
N PHE A 164 5.62 0.73 11.93
CA PHE A 164 6.70 0.44 11.00
C PHE A 164 7.34 -0.92 11.28
N LEU A 165 7.64 -1.22 12.54
CA LEU A 165 8.19 -2.51 12.96
C LEU A 165 7.21 -3.66 12.65
N ALA A 166 5.92 -3.48 12.94
CA ALA A 166 4.89 -4.47 12.63
C ALA A 166 4.79 -4.71 11.12
N GLN A 167 4.80 -3.64 10.31
CA GLN A 167 4.77 -3.72 8.85
C GLN A 167 6.00 -4.46 8.31
N LEU A 168 7.20 -4.17 8.82
CA LEU A 168 8.43 -4.85 8.42
C LEU A 168 8.35 -6.36 8.70
N ASN A 169 7.90 -6.74 9.91
CA ASN A 169 7.73 -8.15 10.27
C ASN A 169 6.69 -8.84 9.40
N PHE A 170 5.58 -8.16 9.08
CA PHE A 170 4.55 -8.70 8.19
C PHE A 170 5.11 -8.96 6.78
N VAL A 171 5.84 -7.99 6.21
CA VAL A 171 6.47 -8.14 4.89
C VAL A 171 7.53 -9.24 4.89
N LEU A 172 8.36 -9.32 5.93
CA LEU A 172 9.36 -10.39 6.06
C LEU A 172 8.70 -11.77 6.17
N GLY A 173 7.61 -11.87 6.94
CA GLY A 173 6.79 -13.07 7.02
C GLY A 173 6.22 -13.46 5.66
N ALA A 174 5.69 -12.50 4.90
CA ALA A 174 5.15 -12.74 3.56
C ALA A 174 6.23 -13.21 2.57
N ILE A 175 7.42 -12.61 2.58
CA ILE A 175 8.56 -13.04 1.75
C ILE A 175 9.00 -14.46 2.12
N ASN A 176 9.05 -14.77 3.41
CA ASN A 176 9.41 -16.12 3.88
C ASN A 176 8.39 -17.19 3.48
N LEU A 177 7.15 -16.82 3.13
CA LEU A 177 6.13 -17.73 2.62
C LEU A 177 6.20 -17.93 1.09
N VAL A 178 7.02 -17.16 0.36
CA VAL A 178 7.19 -17.32 -1.08
C VAL A 178 7.72 -18.73 -1.37
N PRO A 179 7.16 -19.47 -2.35
CA PRO A 179 7.48 -20.88 -2.60
C PRO A 179 8.83 -21.04 -3.35
N LEU A 180 9.91 -20.58 -2.72
CA LEU A 180 11.28 -20.68 -3.21
C LEU A 180 12.15 -21.25 -2.10
N LEU A 181 13.06 -22.16 -2.44
CA LEU A 181 13.86 -22.91 -1.46
C LEU A 181 14.73 -22.12 -0.49
N PRO A 182 15.29 -20.94 -0.84
CA PRO A 182 15.99 -20.14 0.15
C PRO A 182 15.09 -19.64 1.30
N PHE A 183 13.77 -19.69 1.12
CA PHE A 183 12.76 -19.29 2.08
C PHE A 183 11.96 -20.50 2.60
N ASP A 184 11.37 -20.37 3.79
CA ASP A 184 10.60 -21.45 4.44
C ASP A 184 9.42 -21.95 3.59
N GLY A 185 8.83 -21.06 2.80
CA GLY A 185 7.76 -21.35 1.84
C GLY A 185 8.15 -22.40 0.79
N GLY A 186 9.44 -22.52 0.45
CA GLY A 186 9.92 -23.58 -0.44
C GLY A 186 9.77 -24.97 0.17
N HIS A 187 10.04 -25.12 1.46
CA HIS A 187 9.83 -26.37 2.19
C HIS A 187 8.34 -26.69 2.33
N ILE A 188 7.52 -25.68 2.62
CA ILE A 188 6.07 -25.81 2.67
C ILE A 188 5.51 -26.26 1.32
N ALA A 189 5.96 -25.64 0.22
CA ALA A 189 5.52 -25.98 -1.14
C ALA A 189 5.85 -27.44 -1.49
N ILE A 190 7.05 -27.90 -1.14
CA ILE A 190 7.45 -29.30 -1.35
C ILE A 190 6.61 -30.25 -0.50
N ALA A 191 6.41 -29.95 0.78
CA ALA A 191 5.58 -30.77 1.67
C ALA A 191 4.13 -30.85 1.19
N VAL A 192 3.56 -29.73 0.73
CA VAL A 192 2.21 -29.68 0.13
C VAL A 192 2.16 -30.51 -1.14
N TYR A 193 3.15 -30.37 -2.04
CA TYR A 193 3.24 -31.17 -3.25
C TYR A 193 3.34 -32.67 -2.94
N GLU A 194 4.19 -33.07 -2.00
CA GLU A 194 4.33 -34.46 -1.57
C GLU A 194 3.03 -35.01 -1.00
N LYS A 195 2.34 -34.22 -0.16
CA LYS A 195 1.07 -34.60 0.45
C LYS A 195 -0.02 -34.80 -0.60
N ILE A 196 -0.18 -33.86 -1.54
CA ILE A 196 -1.15 -33.96 -2.65
C ILE A 196 -0.82 -35.17 -3.53
N ARG A 197 0.44 -35.33 -3.94
CA ARG A 197 0.90 -36.44 -4.75
C ARG A 197 0.63 -37.79 -4.09
N ASN A 198 0.93 -37.93 -2.80
CA ASN A 198 0.73 -39.17 -2.05
C ASN A 198 -0.75 -39.44 -1.77
N MET A 199 -1.55 -38.40 -1.56
CA MET A 199 -3.01 -38.52 -1.44
C MET A 199 -3.62 -39.11 -2.72
N ILE A 200 -3.22 -38.62 -3.89
CA ILE A 200 -3.68 -39.14 -5.19
C ILE A 200 -3.18 -40.57 -5.42
N ARG A 201 -1.93 -40.88 -5.06
CA ARG A 201 -1.38 -42.24 -5.18
C ARG A 201 -2.12 -43.24 -4.31
N SER A 202 -2.38 -42.87 -3.06
CA SER A 202 -3.14 -43.68 -2.11
C SER A 202 -4.56 -43.93 -2.60
N ALA A 203 -5.24 -42.90 -3.12
CA ALA A 203 -6.58 -43.04 -3.72
C ALA A 203 -6.61 -43.98 -4.94
N ARG A 204 -5.46 -44.18 -5.61
CA ARG A 204 -5.28 -45.12 -6.72
C ARG A 204 -4.74 -46.49 -6.27
N GLY A 205 -4.67 -46.76 -4.97
CA GLY A 205 -4.13 -48.01 -4.41
C GLY A 205 -2.62 -48.18 -4.54
N MET A 206 -1.88 -47.11 -4.88
CA MET A 206 -0.42 -47.14 -5.00
C MET A 206 0.24 -46.73 -3.68
N VAL A 207 1.38 -47.35 -3.36
CA VAL A 207 2.23 -46.93 -2.24
C VAL A 207 2.73 -45.49 -2.42
N ALA A 208 3.03 -44.81 -1.30
CA ALA A 208 3.58 -43.46 -1.31
C ALA A 208 4.86 -43.37 -2.17
N ALA A 209 5.08 -42.22 -2.81
CA ALA A 209 6.28 -41.95 -3.57
C ALA A 209 7.49 -41.70 -2.65
N ALA A 210 8.70 -41.91 -3.16
CA ALA A 210 9.90 -41.46 -2.48
C ALA A 210 9.88 -39.92 -2.25
N PRO A 211 10.48 -39.42 -1.16
CA PRO A 211 10.61 -37.99 -0.90
C PRO A 211 11.26 -37.25 -2.07
N VAL A 212 10.88 -36.00 -2.26
CA VAL A 212 11.46 -35.12 -3.28
C VAL A 212 12.94 -34.92 -2.96
N ASN A 213 13.79 -35.15 -3.96
CA ASN A 213 15.22 -34.94 -3.80
C ASN A 213 15.55 -33.45 -3.93
N TYR A 214 15.86 -32.81 -2.80
CA TYR A 214 16.28 -31.40 -2.71
C TYR A 214 17.50 -31.07 -3.57
N LEU A 215 18.41 -32.03 -3.80
CA LEU A 215 19.61 -31.82 -4.62
C LEU A 215 19.27 -31.41 -6.06
N LYS A 216 18.13 -31.88 -6.59
CA LYS A 216 17.67 -31.50 -7.93
C LYS A 216 17.24 -30.04 -8.01
N LEU A 217 16.90 -29.43 -6.89
CA LEU A 217 16.42 -28.06 -6.81
C LEU A 217 17.54 -27.07 -6.43
N MET A 218 18.68 -27.56 -5.92
CA MET A 218 19.84 -26.75 -5.54
C MET A 218 20.30 -25.75 -6.62
N PRO A 219 20.38 -26.10 -7.92
CA PRO A 219 20.76 -25.12 -8.94
C PRO A 219 19.80 -23.92 -8.99
N ALA A 220 18.50 -24.16 -8.90
CA ALA A 220 17.50 -23.10 -8.86
C ALA A 220 17.60 -22.29 -7.56
N THR A 221 17.82 -22.96 -6.41
CA THR A 221 18.07 -22.30 -5.12
C THR A 221 19.24 -21.33 -5.20
N TYR A 222 20.35 -21.73 -5.82
CA TYR A 222 21.52 -20.87 -5.95
C TYR A 222 21.27 -19.67 -6.86
N VAL A 223 20.54 -19.85 -7.98
CA VAL A 223 20.14 -18.72 -8.84
C VAL A 223 19.32 -17.71 -8.05
N VAL A 224 18.32 -18.17 -7.31
CA VAL A 224 17.49 -17.30 -6.46
C VAL A 224 18.33 -16.61 -5.40
N LEU A 225 19.25 -17.34 -4.74
CA LEU A 225 20.11 -16.80 -3.70
C LEU A 225 21.02 -15.70 -4.24
N VAL A 226 21.63 -15.89 -5.42
CA VAL A 226 22.45 -14.87 -6.08
C VAL A 226 21.61 -13.63 -6.42
N LEU A 227 20.38 -13.82 -6.92
CA LEU A 227 19.49 -12.70 -7.21
C LEU A 227 19.10 -11.93 -5.94
N VAL A 228 18.74 -12.63 -4.86
CA VAL A 228 18.36 -12.02 -3.58
C VAL A 228 19.54 -11.29 -2.95
N VAL A 229 20.74 -11.88 -2.95
CA VAL A 229 21.95 -11.24 -2.43
C VAL A 229 22.32 -10.02 -3.27
N GLY A 230 22.27 -10.14 -4.60
CA GLY A 230 22.50 -9.00 -5.50
C GLY A 230 21.51 -7.86 -5.26
N TYR A 231 20.23 -8.20 -5.09
CA TYR A 231 19.18 -7.23 -4.78
C TYR A 231 19.38 -6.59 -3.40
N MET A 232 19.78 -7.37 -2.39
CA MET A 232 20.11 -6.87 -1.07
C MET A 232 21.27 -5.86 -1.12
N LEU A 233 22.36 -6.20 -1.82
CA LEU A 233 23.50 -5.29 -2.01
C LEU A 233 23.08 -4.00 -2.72
N LEU A 234 22.21 -4.10 -3.74
CA LEU A 234 21.68 -2.94 -4.44
C LEU A 234 20.88 -2.02 -3.51
N THR A 235 19.94 -2.58 -2.74
CA THR A 235 19.11 -1.79 -1.81
C THR A 235 19.94 -1.16 -0.69
N VAL A 236 20.92 -1.89 -0.13
CA VAL A 236 21.85 -1.35 0.87
C VAL A 236 22.65 -0.19 0.28
N THR A 237 23.15 -0.33 -0.95
CA THR A 237 23.88 0.75 -1.63
C THR A 237 22.98 1.96 -1.85
N ALA A 238 21.73 1.75 -2.29
CA ALA A 238 20.77 2.83 -2.49
C ALA A 238 20.48 3.58 -1.18
N ASP A 239 20.30 2.87 -0.07
CA ASP A 239 20.00 3.52 1.22
C ASP A 239 21.22 4.19 1.84
N LEU A 240 22.45 3.72 1.55
CA LEU A 240 23.68 4.39 1.98
C LEU A 240 23.93 5.68 1.20
N VAL A 241 23.70 5.67 -0.11
CA VAL A 241 23.97 6.81 -1.00
C VAL A 241 22.84 7.83 -0.97
N ASN A 242 21.58 7.37 -0.91
CA ASN A 242 20.38 8.19 -1.00
C ASN A 242 19.27 7.68 -0.04
N PRO A 243 19.46 7.87 1.28
CA PRO A 243 18.53 7.35 2.28
C PRO A 243 17.16 8.01 2.20
N ILE A 244 16.10 7.21 2.34
CA ILE A 244 14.74 7.74 2.56
C ILE A 244 14.70 8.34 3.96
N ARG A 245 14.36 9.63 4.04
CA ARG A 245 14.15 10.35 5.31
C ARG A 245 12.72 10.84 5.35
N LEU A 246 11.97 10.42 6.37
CA LEU A 246 10.55 10.76 6.49
C LEU A 246 10.30 12.23 6.87
N PHE A 247 11.35 12.92 7.33
CA PHE A 247 11.27 14.26 7.92
C PHE A 247 12.24 15.27 7.29
N GLN A 248 12.68 15.05 6.04
CA GLN A 248 13.49 15.97 5.24
C GLN A 248 12.87 16.29 3.88
#